data_AF-A0A133VDG8-F1
#
_entry.id   AF-A0A133VDG8-F1
#
_cell.length_a   1.000
_cell.length_b   1.000
_cell.length_c   1.000
_cell.angle_alpha   90.00
_cell.angle_beta   90.00
_cell.angle_gamma   90.00
#
_symmetry.space_group_name_H-M   'P 1'
#
loop_
_entity.id
_entity.type
_entity.pdbx_description
1 polymer ?
#
loop_
_entity_poly.entity_id
_entity_poly.type
_entity_poly.pdbx_seq_one_letter_code
_entity_poly.pdbx_strand_id
1 'polypeptide(L)'
;MPKSKKQKKLDEIVGKLRNDNFDYIPQEEKEINWSKYDEAQINEINDMLLLIRDVVDGAARRLDLDIEEPEGRGRPPLPAPDLAKAVLIQQYFDVSNRITAGLVLLFKEKMRFE
;
A
#
# COMPACT_ATOMS: atom_id res chain seq x y z
N MET A 1 0.36 -43.92 32.81
CA MET A 1 1.64 -43.33 32.36
C MET A 1 1.92 -42.05 33.14
N PRO A 2 3.16 -41.78 33.57
CA PRO A 2 3.50 -40.54 34.25
C PRO A 2 3.34 -39.33 33.31
N LYS A 3 2.73 -38.25 33.81
CA LYS A 3 2.58 -36.99 33.05
C LYS A 3 3.96 -36.40 32.71
N SER A 4 4.09 -35.88 31.50
CA SER A 4 5.30 -35.17 31.07
C SER A 4 5.55 -33.92 31.93
N LYS A 5 6.81 -33.49 32.06
CA LYS A 5 7.17 -32.27 32.79
C LYS A 5 6.43 -31.03 32.25
N LYS A 6 6.19 -30.97 30.93
CA LYS A 6 5.45 -29.87 30.29
C LYS A 6 3.97 -29.88 30.69
N GLN A 7 3.34 -31.06 30.74
CA GLN A 7 1.94 -31.18 31.15
C GLN A 7 1.72 -30.75 32.60
N LYS A 8 2.63 -31.13 33.51
CA LYS A 8 2.56 -30.73 34.92
C LYS A 8 2.66 -29.21 35.09
N LYS A 9 3.55 -28.55 34.32
CA LYS A 9 3.72 -27.09 34.34
C LYS A 9 2.49 -26.35 33.81
N LEU A 10 1.85 -26.90 32.76
CA LEU A 10 0.59 -26.36 32.24
C LEU A 10 -0.55 -26.51 33.25
N ASP A 11 -0.70 -27.70 33.86
CA ASP A 11 -1.73 -27.97 34.87
C ASP A 11 -1.60 -27.01 36.07
N GLU A 12 -0.37 -26.65 36.46
CA GLU A 12 -0.10 -25.67 37.52
C GLU A 12 -0.50 -24.23 37.13
N ILE A 13 -0.19 -23.81 35.90
CA ILE A 13 -0.59 -22.50 35.37
C ILE A 13 -2.12 -22.41 35.28
N VAL A 14 -2.78 -23.45 34.76
CA VAL A 14 -4.25 -23.53 34.68
C VAL A 14 -4.88 -23.50 36.06
N GLY A 15 -4.25 -24.15 37.06
CA GLY A 15 -4.69 -24.07 38.45
C GLY A 15 -4.60 -22.66 39.03
N LYS A 16 -3.52 -21.91 38.74
CA LYS A 16 -3.36 -20.51 39.17
C LYS A 16 -4.38 -19.59 38.51
N LEU A 17 -4.65 -19.78 37.22
CA LEU A 17 -5.69 -19.06 36.47
C LEU A 17 -7.10 -19.32 37.02
N ARG A 18 -7.43 -20.58 37.34
CA ARG A 18 -8.75 -20.94 37.89
C ARG A 18 -9.02 -20.38 39.28
N ASN A 19 -7.97 -20.17 40.07
CA ASN A 19 -8.05 -19.68 41.44
C ASN A 19 -7.82 -18.16 41.54
N ASP A 20 -7.82 -17.43 40.43
CA ASP A 20 -7.53 -15.99 40.35
C ASP A 20 -6.21 -15.55 41.00
N ASN A 21 -5.28 -16.50 41.17
CA ASN A 21 -3.96 -16.31 41.76
C ASN A 21 -2.87 -16.21 40.68
N PHE A 22 -3.27 -15.87 39.45
CA PHE A 22 -2.32 -15.69 38.35
C PHE A 22 -1.83 -14.23 38.36
N ASP A 23 -0.59 -14.04 38.80
CA ASP A 23 0.07 -12.74 38.78
C ASP A 23 0.46 -12.38 37.34
N TYR A 24 -0.45 -11.67 36.66
CA TYR A 24 -0.18 -11.13 35.33
C TYR A 24 0.74 -9.93 35.46
N ILE A 25 1.96 -10.06 34.93
CA ILE A 25 2.88 -8.93 34.80
C ILE A 25 2.53 -8.23 33.48
N PRO A 26 1.86 -7.06 33.51
CA PRO A 26 1.61 -6.31 32.29
C PRO A 26 2.93 -5.93 31.63
N GLN A 27 2.95 -6.04 30.31
CA GLN A 27 4.08 -5.53 29.54
C GLN A 27 4.08 -4.01 29.61
N GLU A 28 5.25 -3.40 29.83
CA GLU A 28 5.39 -1.95 29.77
C GLU A 28 4.98 -1.43 28.39
N GLU A 29 4.08 -0.44 28.37
CA GLU A 29 3.71 0.26 27.15
C GLU A 29 4.93 1.03 26.64
N LYS A 30 5.39 0.66 25.44
CA LYS A 30 6.48 1.38 24.78
C LYS A 30 5.89 2.59 24.06
N GLU A 31 6.55 3.73 24.18
CA GLU A 31 6.21 4.91 23.39
C GLU A 31 6.35 4.59 21.90
N ILE A 32 5.25 4.71 21.17
CA ILE A 32 5.22 4.49 19.73
C ILE A 32 5.79 5.73 19.05
N ASN A 33 6.91 5.57 18.35
CA ASN A 33 7.44 6.64 17.52
C ASN A 33 6.61 6.74 16.22
N TRP A 34 5.61 7.61 16.25
CA TRP A 34 4.71 7.89 15.13
C TRP A 34 5.43 8.46 13.89
N SER A 35 6.54 9.17 14.05
CA SER A 35 7.25 9.75 12.89
C SER A 35 7.80 8.66 11.96
N LYS A 36 8.14 7.48 12.51
CA LYS A 36 8.55 6.33 11.70
C LYS A 36 7.41 5.73 10.88
N TYR A 37 6.18 5.83 11.38
CA TYR A 37 5.00 5.40 10.63
C TYR A 37 4.72 6.35 9.47
N ASP A 38 4.78 7.66 9.73
CA ASP A 38 4.61 8.67 8.68
C ASP A 38 5.67 8.52 7.59
N GLU A 39 6.93 8.33 7.98
CA GLU A 39 8.03 8.10 7.04
C GLU A 39 7.83 6.80 6.23
N ALA A 40 7.42 5.72 6.87
CA ALA A 40 7.13 4.46 6.19
C ALA A 40 5.99 4.63 5.18
N GLN A 41 4.93 5.36 5.54
CA GLN A 41 3.79 5.62 4.66
C GLN A 41 4.19 6.48 3.46
N ILE A 42 5.03 7.51 3.66
CA ILE A 42 5.54 8.34 2.57
C ILE A 42 6.37 7.51 1.58
N ASN A 43 7.23 6.62 2.09
CA ASN A 43 8.05 5.75 1.27
C ASN A 43 7.19 4.75 0.48
N GLU A 44 6.17 4.15 1.12
CA GLU A 44 5.23 3.26 0.46
C GLU A 44 4.50 3.94 -0.71
N ILE A 45 3.97 5.15 -0.47
CA ILE A 45 3.29 5.93 -1.53
C ILE A 45 4.25 6.20 -2.69
N ASN A 46 5.50 6.56 -2.40
CA ASN A 46 6.51 6.76 -3.43
C ASN A 46 6.75 5.49 -4.26
N ASP A 47 6.95 4.36 -3.60
CA ASP A 47 7.24 3.09 -4.24
C ASP A 47 6.07 2.60 -5.08
N MET A 48 4.84 2.76 -4.60
CA MET A 48 3.63 2.39 -5.33
C MET A 48 3.43 3.23 -6.59
N LEU A 49 3.68 4.55 -6.53
CA LEU A 49 3.63 5.42 -7.70
C LEU A 49 4.67 5.01 -8.76
N LEU A 50 5.91 4.72 -8.33
CA LEU A 50 6.97 4.26 -9.24
C LEU A 50 6.63 2.91 -9.87
N LEU A 51 6.09 1.97 -9.07
CA LEU A 51 5.64 0.67 -9.56
C LEU A 51 4.55 0.82 -10.63
N ILE A 52 3.52 1.63 -10.37
CA ILE A 52 2.45 1.90 -11.33
C ILE A 52 3.03 2.44 -12.64
N ARG A 53 3.90 3.45 -12.55
CA ARG A 53 4.55 4.04 -13.73
C ARG A 53 5.32 3.00 -14.52
N ASP A 54 6.24 2.29 -13.88
CA ASP A 54 7.17 1.39 -14.57
C ASP A 54 6.46 0.17 -15.18
N VAL A 55 5.42 -0.33 -14.52
CA VAL A 55 4.57 -1.40 -15.05
C VAL A 55 3.77 -0.94 -16.26
N VAL A 56 3.13 0.24 -16.18
CA VAL A 56 2.32 0.76 -17.29
C VAL A 56 3.21 1.14 -18.48
N ASP A 57 4.31 1.85 -18.25
CA ASP A 57 5.28 2.20 -19.31
C ASP A 57 5.93 0.93 -19.91
N GLY A 58 6.15 -0.10 -19.09
CA GLY A 58 6.62 -1.40 -19.55
C GLY A 58 5.58 -2.13 -20.41
N ALA A 59 4.30 -2.06 -20.04
CA ALA A 59 3.21 -2.67 -20.80
C ALA A 59 2.95 -1.92 -22.12
N ALA A 60 2.94 -0.58 -22.08
CA ALA A 60 2.77 0.27 -23.25
C ALA A 60 3.81 -0.04 -24.33
N ARG A 61 5.10 -0.08 -23.95
CA ARG A 61 6.20 -0.44 -24.86
C ARG A 61 6.10 -1.85 -25.43
N ARG A 62 5.59 -2.81 -24.65
CA ARG A 62 5.40 -4.20 -25.13
C ARG A 62 4.26 -4.33 -26.12
N LEU A 63 3.23 -3.48 -25.97
CA LEU A 63 2.02 -3.51 -26.78
C LEU A 63 2.07 -2.50 -27.94
N ASP A 64 3.19 -1.80 -28.11
CA ASP A 64 3.38 -0.76 -29.13
C ASP A 64 2.28 0.32 -29.07
N LEU A 65 1.92 0.72 -27.84
CA LEU A 65 0.92 1.76 -27.56
C LEU A 65 1.54 3.16 -27.53
N ASP A 66 2.71 3.32 -28.16
CA ASP A 66 3.41 4.59 -28.22
C ASP A 66 2.57 5.58 -29.04
N ILE A 67 1.91 6.48 -28.29
CA ILE A 67 1.23 7.72 -28.65
C ILE A 67 0.96 7.86 -30.16
N GLU A 68 -0.23 7.44 -30.59
CA GLU A 68 -0.70 7.76 -31.94
C GLU A 68 -0.72 9.29 -32.11
N GLU A 69 0.00 9.79 -33.12
CA GLU A 69 -0.13 11.19 -33.52
C GLU A 69 -1.59 11.45 -33.92
N PRO A 70 -2.21 12.56 -33.47
CA PRO A 70 -3.60 12.86 -33.81
C PRO A 70 -3.81 12.99 -35.32
N GLU A 71 -4.30 11.93 -35.96
CA GLU A 71 -4.81 11.99 -37.32
C GLU A 71 -6.24 12.57 -37.30
N GLY A 72 -6.37 13.91 -37.23
CA GLY A 72 -7.62 14.58 -37.58
C GLY A 72 -8.01 15.81 -36.74
N ARG A 73 -9.13 16.43 -37.12
CA ARG A 73 -9.77 17.51 -36.35
C ARG A 73 -10.66 16.89 -35.26
N GLY A 74 -10.31 17.06 -33.98
CA GLY A 74 -11.07 16.53 -32.86
C GLY A 74 -10.40 16.77 -31.51
N ARG A 75 -10.92 16.15 -30.45
CA ARG A 75 -10.27 16.15 -29.13
C ARG A 75 -8.90 15.47 -29.26
N PRO A 76 -7.82 16.04 -28.71
CA PRO A 76 -6.52 15.39 -28.72
C PRO A 76 -6.64 13.97 -28.12
N PRO A 77 -5.99 12.97 -28.72
CA PRO A 77 -5.97 11.63 -28.16
C PRO A 77 -5.36 11.71 -26.76
N LEU A 78 -6.04 11.12 -25.79
CA LEU A 78 -5.49 10.87 -24.47
C LEU A 78 -4.69 9.57 -24.58
N PRO A 79 -3.38 9.57 -24.33
CA PRO A 79 -2.59 8.35 -24.40
C PRO A 79 -3.18 7.28 -23.47
N ALA A 80 -3.41 6.07 -24.01
CA ALA A 80 -3.90 4.95 -23.21
C ALA A 80 -3.02 4.66 -21.97
N PRO A 81 -1.68 4.79 -22.03
CA PRO A 81 -0.82 4.63 -20.85
C PRO A 81 -1.13 5.65 -19.75
N ASP A 82 -1.40 6.90 -20.11
CA ASP A 82 -1.69 7.95 -19.14
C ASP A 82 -3.05 7.76 -18.49
N LEU A 83 -4.05 7.31 -19.25
CA LEU A 83 -5.34 6.94 -18.67
C LEU A 83 -5.18 5.78 -17.68
N ALA A 84 -4.40 4.75 -18.04
CA ALA A 84 -4.15 3.61 -17.16
C ALA A 84 -3.45 4.02 -15.85
N LYS A 85 -2.40 4.85 -15.92
CA LYS A 85 -1.73 5.41 -14.74
C LYS A 85 -2.72 6.17 -13.85
N ALA A 86 -3.56 7.02 -14.43
CA ALA A 86 -4.54 7.81 -13.68
C ALA A 86 -5.57 6.92 -12.96
N VAL A 87 -6.07 5.87 -13.61
CA VAL A 87 -7.01 4.91 -13.01
C VAL A 87 -6.35 4.12 -11.88
N LEU A 88 -5.09 3.70 -12.04
CA LEU A 88 -4.37 2.97 -11.00
C LEU A 88 -4.04 3.85 -9.79
N ILE A 89 -3.67 5.12 -10.01
CA ILE A 89 -3.52 6.12 -8.93
C ILE A 89 -4.85 6.30 -8.20
N GLN A 90 -5.95 6.45 -8.95
CA GLN A 90 -7.28 6.59 -8.36
C GLN A 90 -7.64 5.41 -7.45
N GLN A 91 -7.39 4.19 -7.91
CA GLN A 91 -7.67 2.97 -7.15
C GLN A 91 -6.76 2.86 -5.92
N TYR A 92 -5.49 3.25 -6.03
CA TYR A 92 -4.54 3.20 -4.90
C TYR A 92 -4.95 4.15 -3.77
N PHE A 93 -5.35 5.37 -4.11
CA PHE A 93 -5.79 6.35 -3.12
C PHE A 93 -7.26 6.20 -2.71
N ASP A 94 -8.04 5.35 -3.41
CA ASP A 94 -9.49 5.16 -3.23
C ASP A 94 -10.27 6.48 -3.25
N VAL A 95 -10.04 7.28 -4.29
CA VAL A 95 -10.61 8.63 -4.41
C VAL A 95 -11.51 8.80 -5.63
N SER A 96 -12.30 9.88 -5.63
CA SER A 96 -13.12 10.26 -6.77
C SER A 96 -12.29 10.75 -7.97
N ASN A 97 -12.90 10.75 -9.17
CA ASN A 97 -12.29 11.26 -10.39
C ASN A 97 -11.82 12.72 -10.24
N ARG A 98 -12.55 13.55 -9.49
CA ARG A 98 -12.20 14.96 -9.30
C ARG A 98 -10.90 15.13 -8.51
N ILE A 99 -10.72 14.33 -7.46
CA ILE A 99 -9.48 14.34 -6.66
C ILE A 99 -8.36 13.75 -7.50
N THR A 100 -8.62 12.66 -8.21
CA THR A 100 -7.66 12.02 -9.13
C THR A 100 -7.12 13.01 -10.15
N ALA A 101 -7.95 13.86 -10.75
CA ALA A 101 -7.49 14.90 -11.67
C ALA A 101 -6.47 15.85 -11.03
N GLY A 102 -6.67 16.20 -9.75
CA GLY A 102 -5.70 16.96 -8.97
C GLY A 102 -4.41 16.17 -8.68
N LEU A 103 -4.52 14.87 -8.39
CA LEU A 103 -3.37 14.00 -8.17
C LEU A 103 -2.54 13.78 -9.45
N VAL A 104 -3.18 13.67 -10.60
CA VAL A 104 -2.50 13.59 -11.91
C VAL A 104 -1.67 14.85 -12.16
N LEU A 105 -2.22 16.03 -11.83
CA LEU A 105 -1.47 17.29 -11.90
C LEU A 105 -0.32 17.31 -10.89
N LEU A 106 -0.57 16.91 -9.65
CA LEU A 106 0.43 16.90 -8.57
C LEU A 106 1.61 15.97 -8.89
N PHE A 107 1.34 14.82 -9.50
CA PHE A 107 2.33 13.81 -9.82
C PHE A 107 2.78 13.83 -11.30
N LYS A 108 2.48 14.92 -12.04
CA LYS A 108 2.76 15.02 -13.49
C LYS A 108 4.18 14.57 -13.85
N GLU A 109 5.17 15.19 -13.21
CA GLU A 109 6.58 14.93 -13.47
C GLU A 109 7.00 13.51 -13.06
N LYS A 110 6.55 13.06 -11.89
CA LYS A 110 6.93 11.77 -11.32
C LYS A 110 6.40 10.59 -12.16
N MET A 111 5.17 10.72 -12.64
CA MET A 111 4.45 9.72 -13.42
C MET A 111 4.69 9.83 -14.92
N ARG A 112 5.39 10.88 -15.37
CA ARG A 112 5.68 11.15 -16.79
C ARG A 112 4.40 11.17 -17.62
N PHE A 113 3.41 11.91 -17.13
CA PHE A 113 2.20 12.21 -17.89
C PHE A 113 2.55 13.23 -18.98
N GLU A 114 2.01 13.04 -20.19
CA GLU A 114 2.26 13.93 -21.34
C GLU A 114 1.20 15.05 -21.42
#